data_AF-A0A9E0J5S4-F1
#
_entry.id   AF-A0A9E0J5S4-F1
#
_cell.length_a   1.000
_cell.length_b   1.000
_cell.length_c   1.000
_cell.angle_alpha   90.00
_cell.angle_beta   90.00
_cell.angle_gamma   90.00
#
_symmetry.space_group_name_H-M   'P 1'
#
loop_
_entity.id
_entity.type
_entity.pdbx_description
1 polymer ?
#
loop_
_entity_poly.entity_id
_entity_poly.type
_entity_poly.pdbx_seq_one_letter_code
_entity_poly.pdbx_strand_id
1 'polypeptide(L)' 'FPRHKARRPSAHELQERGRKFPPRHLHQSWLDYLYWDIELEA' A
#
# COMPACT_ATOMS: atom_id res chain seq x y z
N PHE A 1 2.24 2.90 -22.73
CA PHE A 1 2.30 1.48 -22.33
C PHE A 1 3.16 1.32 -21.08
N PRO A 2 2.80 0.47 -20.11
CA PRO A 2 3.60 0.28 -18.90
C PRO A 2 4.96 -0.34 -19.22
N ARG A 3 6.03 0.12 -18.55
CA ARG A 3 7.41 -0.36 -18.75
C ARG A 3 7.61 -1.82 -18.33
N HIS A 4 6.69 -2.38 -17.53
CA HIS A 4 6.72 -3.76 -17.06
C HIS A 4 5.34 -4.39 -17.13
N LYS A 5 5.31 -5.69 -17.46
CA LYS A 5 4.09 -6.50 -17.43
C LYS A 5 3.62 -6.65 -15.99
N ALA A 6 2.31 -6.54 -15.76
CA ALA A 6 1.71 -6.78 -14.45
C ALA A 6 2.02 -8.21 -13.99
N ARG A 7 2.54 -8.34 -12.76
CA ARG A 7 2.79 -9.63 -12.11
C ARG A 7 2.62 -9.51 -10.61
N ARG A 8 2.37 -10.64 -9.96
CA ARG A 8 2.38 -10.72 -8.50
C ARG A 8 3.81 -10.47 -7.98
N PRO A 9 3.99 -9.57 -7.01
CA PRO A 9 5.30 -9.37 -6.36
C PRO A 9 5.65 -10.55 -5.46
N SER A 10 6.95 -10.80 -5.30
CA SER A 10 7.49 -11.75 -4.31
C SER A 10 7.50 -11.14 -2.91
N ALA A 11 7.62 -11.99 -1.88
CA ALA A 11 7.71 -11.54 -0.49
C ALA A 11 8.88 -10.57 -0.25
N HIS A 12 10.04 -10.86 -0.84
CA HIS A 12 11.22 -9.99 -0.73
C HIS A 12 10.97 -8.60 -1.31
N GLU A 13 10.29 -8.50 -2.46
CA GLU A 13 9.95 -7.23 -3.10
C GLU A 13 8.94 -6.41 -2.29
N LEU A 14 8.02 -7.06 -1.58
CA LEU A 14 7.10 -6.39 -0.67
C LEU A 14 7.85 -5.81 0.53
N GLN A 15 8.80 -6.56 1.08
CA GLN A 15 9.59 -6.12 2.23
C GLN A 15 10.54 -4.97 1.88
N GLU A 16 11.22 -5.04 0.72
CA GLU A 16 12.03 -3.94 0.18
C GLU A 16 11.23 -2.66 -0.04
N ARG A 17 10.00 -2.77 -0.57
CA ARG A 17 9.10 -1.61 -0.72
C ARG A 17 8.62 -1.08 0.63
N GLY A 18 8.31 -1.96 1.57
CA GLY A 18 7.92 -1.60 2.95
C GLY A 18 8.95 -0.77 3.69
N ARG A 19 10.26 -1.04 3.47
CA ARG A 19 11.37 -0.28 4.08
C ARG A 19 11.44 1.18 3.64
N LYS A 20 10.88 1.52 2.47
CA LYS A 20 10.88 2.91 1.97
C LYS A 20 9.84 3.78 2.66
N PHE A 21 8.95 3.18 3.42
CA PHE A 21 7.89 3.86 4.14
C PHE A 21 8.29 4.00 5.61
N PRO A 22 8.23 5.22 6.20
CA PRO A 22 8.53 5.39 7.61
C PRO A 22 7.56 4.58 8.51
N PRO A 23 7.94 4.29 9.76
CA PRO A 23 7.02 3.66 10.71
C PRO A 23 5.72 4.47 10.80
N ARG A 24 4.57 3.79 10.79
CA ARG A 24 3.20 4.39 10.74
C ARG A 24 2.83 5.11 9.44
N HIS A 25 3.59 4.95 8.35
CA HIS A 25 3.27 5.61 7.08
C HIS A 25 2.03 5.07 6.38
N LEU A 26 1.65 3.80 6.63
CA LEU A 26 0.54 3.20 5.91
C LEU A 26 -0.81 3.63 6.47
N HIS A 27 -0.97 3.71 7.79
CA HIS A 27 -2.23 4.12 8.44
C HIS A 27 -1.93 4.66 9.85
N GLN A 28 -2.55 5.77 10.25
CA GLN A 28 -2.43 6.29 11.61
C GLN A 28 -3.34 5.56 12.58
N SER A 29 -4.44 4.99 12.07
CA SER A 29 -5.41 4.23 12.84
C SER A 29 -5.89 2.98 12.10
N TRP A 30 -6.39 1.98 12.84
CA TRP A 30 -7.05 0.81 12.24
C TRP A 30 -8.31 1.17 11.44
N LEU A 31 -8.93 2.32 11.74
CA LEU A 31 -10.08 2.86 11.02
C LEU A 31 -9.72 3.19 9.56
N ASP A 32 -8.51 3.68 9.31
CA ASP A 32 -8.03 4.02 7.95
C ASP A 32 -7.90 2.77 7.07
N TYR A 33 -7.61 1.61 7.67
CA TYR A 33 -7.59 0.32 6.97
C TYR A 33 -9.00 -0.19 6.70
N LEU A 34 -9.96 0.03 7.60
CA LEU A 34 -11.31 -0.50 7.44
C LEU A 34 -12.12 0.25 6.37
N TYR A 35 -11.79 1.52 6.17
CA TYR A 35 -12.50 2.43 5.29
C TYR A 35 -11.69 2.84 4.04
N TRP A 36 -10.66 2.06 3.72
CA TRP A 36 -9.76 2.34 2.61
C TRP A 36 -10.42 2.31 1.21
N ASP A 37 -11.62 1.73 1.11
CA ASP A 37 -12.36 1.52 -0.15
C ASP A 37 -13.75 2.20 -0.17
N ILE A 38 -14.04 3.06 0.82
CA ILE A 38 -15.23 3.91 0.73
C ILE A 38 -14.85 5.28 0.17
N GLU A 39 -15.60 5.73 -0.84
CA GLU A 39 -15.52 7.11 -1.29
C GLU A 39 -15.87 8.03 -0.12
N LEU A 40 -14.96 8.93 0.25
CA LEU A 40 -15.29 10.00 1.20
C LEU A 40 -16.38 10.86 0.55
N GLU A 41 -17.60 10.81 1.09
CA GLU A 41 -18.62 11.80 0.76
C GLU A 41 -18.16 13.17 1.31
N ALA A 42 -18.16 14.17 0.42
CA ALA A 42 -17.71 15.54 0.67
C ALA A 42 -18.85 16.45 1.17
#